data_AF-A0A2X1N7B3-F1
#
_entry.id   AF-A0A2X1N7B3-F1
#
_cell.length_a   1.000
_cell.length_b   1.000
_cell.length_c   1.000
_cell.angle_alpha   90.00
_cell.angle_beta   90.00
_cell.angle_gamma   90.00
#
_symmetry.space_group_name_H-M   'P 1'
#
loop_
_entity.id
_entity.type
_entity.pdbx_description
1 polymer ?
#
loop_
_entity_poly.entity_id
_entity_poly.type
_entity_poly.pdbx_seq_one_letter_code
_entity_poly.pdbx_strand_id
1 'polypeptide(L)' 'MTQTLSQLENSGAFIERHIGPDAAQQQEMLNAVGAQSLNALTGQIVPKDIQLATPPQVGAPVTEYAALAELKAIASRK' A
#
# COMPACT_ATOMS: atom_id res chain seq x y z
N MET A 1 7.91 12.42 27.57
CA MET A 1 7.44 11.17 26.91
C MET A 1 8.56 10.68 26.02
N THR A 2 9.10 9.49 26.27
CA THR A 2 10.14 8.88 25.43
C THR A 2 9.46 8.04 24.35
N GLN A 3 9.72 8.35 23.08
CA GLN A 3 9.25 7.54 21.95
C GLN A 3 10.14 6.30 21.78
N THR A 4 9.57 5.19 21.31
CA THR A 4 10.31 3.97 20.97
C THR A 4 10.94 4.10 19.58
N LEU A 5 12.00 3.33 19.30
CA LEU A 5 12.63 3.32 17.98
C LEU A 5 11.63 2.96 16.87
N SER A 6 10.76 1.97 17.11
CA SER A 6 9.71 1.57 16.18
C SER A 6 8.70 2.67 15.84
N GLN A 7 8.51 3.66 16.72
CA GLN A 7 7.65 4.82 16.45
C GLN A 7 8.34 5.88 15.57
N LEU A 8 9.66 5.82 15.47
CA LEU A 8 10.48 6.74 14.67
C LEU A 8 10.86 6.15 13.30
N GLU A 9 10.71 4.84 13.11
CA GLU A 9 11.00 4.16 11.85
C GLU A 9 9.93 4.48 10.79
N ASN A 10 10.34 5.01 9.63
CA ASN A 10 9.45 5.18 8.48
C ASN A 10 9.25 3.84 7.74
N SER A 11 8.56 2.91 8.40
CA SER A 11 8.24 1.58 7.85
C SER A 11 7.33 1.64 6.61
N GLY A 12 6.66 2.78 6.37
CA GLY A 12 5.75 3.03 5.25
C GLY A 12 6.41 3.64 4.01
N ALA A 13 7.70 3.99 4.06
CA ALA A 13 8.39 4.75 3.01
C ALA A 13 8.35 4.11 1.61
N PHE A 14 8.19 2.79 1.52
CA PHE A 14 8.02 2.13 0.23
C PHE A 14 6.69 2.50 -0.44
N ILE A 15 5.59 2.52 0.31
CA ILE A 15 4.25 2.84 -0.20
C ILE A 15 4.23 4.30 -0.67
N GLU A 16 4.77 5.22 0.14
CA GLU A 16 4.81 6.66 -0.17
C GLU A 16 5.65 6.97 -1.42
N ARG A 17 6.76 6.26 -1.65
CA ARG A 17 7.56 6.42 -2.89
C ARG A 17 6.93 5.76 -4.10
N HIS A 18 6.15 4.70 -3.89
CA HIS A 18 5.55 3.91 -4.97
C HIS A 18 4.24 4.53 -5.48
N ILE A 19 3.40 5.02 -4.58
CA ILE A 19 2.14 5.68 -4.92
C ILE A 19 2.42 7.16 -5.16
N GLY A 20 2.36 7.57 -6.42
CA GLY A 20 2.66 8.96 -6.82
C GLY A 20 1.68 9.99 -6.23
N PRO A 21 0.35 9.86 -6.45
CA PRO A 21 -0.61 10.83 -5.95
C PRO A 21 -0.73 10.82 -4.42
N ASP A 22 -0.49 11.97 -3.80
CA ASP A 22 -0.80 12.19 -2.38
C ASP A 22 -2.31 12.29 -2.13
N ALA A 23 -2.71 12.45 -0.86
CA ALA A 23 -4.12 12.50 -0.49
C ALA A 23 -4.90 13.67 -1.15
N ALA A 24 -4.27 14.83 -1.35
CA ALA A 24 -4.92 15.98 -1.97
C ALA A 24 -5.08 15.75 -3.48
N GLN A 25 -4.05 15.23 -4.13
CA GLN A 25 -4.09 14.86 -5.55
C GLN A 25 -5.11 13.75 -5.82
N GLN A 26 -5.18 12.74 -4.95
CA GLN A 26 -6.22 11.69 -5.03
C GLN A 26 -7.62 12.30 -4.93
N GLN A 27 -7.84 13.27 -4.04
CA GLN A 27 -9.14 13.93 -3.91
C GLN A 27 -9.50 14.76 -5.15
N GLU A 28 -8.53 15.47 -5.73
CA GLU A 28 -8.73 16.20 -7.00
C GLU A 28 -9.15 15.26 -8.12
N MET A 29 -8.44 14.13 -8.27
CA MET A 29 -8.75 13.11 -9.27
C MET A 29 -10.14 12.48 -9.03
N LEU A 30 -10.48 12.17 -7.79
CA LEU A 30 -11.79 11.63 -7.40
C LEU A 30 -12.93 12.58 -7.76
N ASN A 31 -12.76 13.88 -7.52
CA ASN A 31 -13.73 14.90 -7.88
C ASN A 31 -13.93 14.98 -9.40
N ALA A 32 -12.85 14.89 -10.17
CA ALA A 32 -12.91 14.92 -11.64
C ALA A 32 -13.70 13.75 -12.24
N VAL A 33 -13.68 12.59 -11.58
CA VAL A 33 -14.44 11.39 -12.00
C VAL A 33 -15.78 11.23 -11.25
N GLY A 34 -16.16 12.19 -10.40
CA GLY A 34 -17.44 12.16 -9.68
C GLY A 34 -17.54 11.10 -8.58
N ALA A 35 -16.41 10.65 -8.01
CA ALA A 35 -16.38 9.66 -6.94
C ALA A 35 -16.03 10.29 -5.58
N GLN A 36 -16.65 9.80 -4.50
CA GLN A 36 -16.44 10.34 -3.14
C GLN A 36 -15.24 9.72 -2.41
N SER A 37 -14.76 8.56 -2.86
CA SER A 37 -13.60 7.85 -2.30
C SER A 37 -13.10 6.79 -3.28
N LEU A 38 -11.89 6.28 -3.07
CA LEU A 38 -11.36 5.12 -3.81
C LEU A 38 -12.26 3.89 -3.67
N ASN A 39 -12.85 3.66 -2.49
CA ASN A 39 -13.79 2.57 -2.27
C ASN A 39 -15.09 2.76 -3.07
N ALA A 40 -15.64 3.98 -3.09
CA ALA A 40 -16.82 4.30 -3.89
C ALA A 40 -16.54 4.12 -5.39
N LEU A 41 -15.39 4.60 -5.86
CA LEU A 41 -14.96 4.42 -7.25
C LEU A 41 -14.83 2.93 -7.61
N THR A 42 -14.18 2.14 -6.74
CA THR A 42 -14.03 0.70 -6.94
C THR A 42 -15.39 0.00 -7.06
N GLY A 43 -16.35 0.35 -6.20
CA GLY A 43 -17.70 -0.21 -6.24
C GLY A 43 -18.55 0.20 -7.45
N GLN A 44 -18.18 1.27 -8.15
CA GLN A 44 -18.80 1.67 -9.43
C GLN A 44 -18.23 0.90 -10.62
N ILE A 45 -16.96 0.46 -10.53
CA ILE A 45 -16.20 -0.13 -11.65
C ILE A 45 -16.21 -1.66 -11.60
N VAL A 46 -16.04 -2.25 -10.42
CA VAL A 46 -15.89 -3.71 -10.26
C VAL A 46 -17.25 -4.34 -9.92
N PRO A 47 -17.79 -5.24 -10.76
CA PRO A 47 -18.99 -6.00 -10.42
C PRO A 47 -18.81 -6.79 -9.13
N LYS A 48 -19.83 -6.73 -8.25
CA LYS A 48 -19.75 -7.30 -6.90
C LYS A 48 -19.53 -8.82 -6.88
N ASP A 49 -20.00 -9.52 -7.89
CA ASP A 49 -19.90 -10.98 -8.03
C ASP A 49 -18.49 -11.48 -8.35
N ILE A 50 -17.63 -10.61 -8.88
CA ILE A 50 -16.22 -10.92 -9.17
C ILE A 50 -15.23 -10.21 -8.23
N GLN A 51 -15.72 -9.35 -7.33
CA GLN A 51 -14.87 -8.65 -6.37
C GLN A 51 -14.36 -9.62 -5.29
N LEU A 52 -13.07 -9.56 -4.97
CA LEU A 52 -12.51 -10.33 -3.86
C LEU A 52 -13.14 -9.89 -2.53
N ALA A 53 -13.70 -10.85 -1.79
CA ALA A 53 -14.33 -10.60 -0.49
C ALA A 53 -13.33 -10.23 0.61
N THR A 54 -12.08 -10.68 0.49
CA THR A 54 -10.99 -10.39 1.42
C THR A 54 -9.69 -10.10 0.66
N PRO A 55 -8.77 -9.32 1.26
CA PRO A 55 -7.46 -9.12 0.69
C PRO A 55 -6.70 -10.43 0.45
N PRO A 56 -5.86 -10.50 -0.59
CA PRO A 56 -4.99 -11.65 -0.83
C PRO A 56 -4.13 -11.98 0.40
N GLN A 57 -3.93 -13.28 0.64
CA GLN A 57 -3.13 -13.77 1.77
C GLN A 57 -1.62 -13.69 1.45
N VAL A 58 -1.08 -12.47 1.39
CA VAL A 58 0.32 -12.19 1.02
C VAL A 58 1.24 -11.90 2.21
N GLY A 59 0.73 -12.01 3.44
CA GLY A 59 1.47 -11.68 4.65
C GLY A 59 1.49 -10.18 4.98
N ALA A 60 2.23 -9.82 6.02
CA ALA A 60 2.39 -8.43 6.42
C ALA A 60 3.36 -7.70 5.47
N PRO A 61 3.18 -6.39 5.24
CA PRO A 61 4.17 -5.60 4.50
C PRO A 61 5.51 -5.61 5.24
N VAL A 62 6.59 -5.57 4.47
CA VAL A 62 7.96 -5.45 4.97
C VAL A 62 8.59 -4.17 4.44
N THR A 63 9.61 -3.67 5.14
CA THR A 63 10.41 -2.55 4.63
C THR A 63 11.22 -2.99 3.41
N GLU A 64 11.58 -2.03 2.55
CA GLU A 64 12.43 -2.31 1.39
C GLU A 64 13.77 -2.96 1.79
N TYR A 65 14.37 -2.50 2.89
CA TYR A 65 15.59 -3.08 3.44
C TYR A 65 15.41 -4.57 3.81
N ALA A 66 14.33 -4.89 4.54
CA ALA A 66 14.03 -6.26 4.95
C ALA A 66 13.78 -7.17 3.72
N ALA A 67 13.03 -6.68 2.72
CA ALA A 67 12.80 -7.42 1.48
C ALA A 67 14.11 -7.72 0.73
N LEU A 68 15.02 -6.74 0.60
CA LEU A 68 16.32 -6.94 -0.05
C LEU A 68 17.21 -7.92 0.73
N ALA A 69 17.20 -7.86 2.06
CA ALA A 69 17.95 -8.80 2.90
C ALA A 69 17.44 -10.25 2.73
N GLU A 70 16.12 -10.45 2.68
CA GLU A 70 15.51 -11.75 2.42
C GLU A 70 15.89 -12.28 1.04
N LEU A 71 15.75 -11.46 -0.01
CA LEU A 71 16.10 -11.84 -1.38
C LEU A 71 17.58 -12.21 -1.50
N LYS A 72 18.48 -11.49 -0.82
CA LYS A 72 19.91 -11.82 -0.78
C LYS A 72 20.16 -13.19 -0.13
N ALA A 73 19.46 -13.50 0.97
CA ALA A 73 19.57 -14.79 1.65
C ALA A 73 18.99 -15.96 0.82
N ILE A 74 17.99 -15.71 -0.02
CA ILE A 74 17.49 -16.69 -0.99
C ILE A 74 18.54 -16.91 -2.09
N ALA A 75 19.11 -15.81 -2.63
CA ALA A 75 20.10 -15.87 -3.69
C ALA A 75 21.38 -16.61 -3.30
N SER A 76 21.82 -16.51 -2.04
CA SER A 76 23.01 -17.20 -1.53
C SER A 76 22.86 -18.72 -1.36
N ARG A 77 21.66 -19.27 -1.60
CA ARG A 77 21.40 -20.72 -1.56
C ARG A 77 21.61 -21.39 -2.92
N LYS A 78 22.01 -20.62 -3.93
CA LYS A 78 22.43 -21.07 -5.25
C LYS A 78 23.91 -20.76 -5.45
#